data_AF-A0A2K3K6T3-F1
#
_entry.id   AF-A0A2K3K6T3-F1
#
_cell.length_a   1.000
_cell.length_b   1.000
_cell.length_c   1.000
_cell.angle_alpha   90.00
_cell.angle_beta   90.00
_cell.angle_gamma   90.00
#
_symmetry.space_group_name_H-M   'P 1'
#
loop_
_entity.id
_entity.type
_entity.pdbx_description
1 polymer ?
#
loop_
_entity_poly.entity_id
_entity_poly.type
_entity_poly.pdbx_seq_one_letter_code
_entity_poly.pdbx_strand_id
1 'polypeptide(L)'
;MSTYPRTYDFIHADSVFSLYENRCNIEDILLEMDRILRPQGSVILRDDVDVLLKVKRIVDAMQWDARIADHEKGPHQREKILIAVKKYWTAAAPEQNQQRKL
;
A
#
# COMPACT_ATOMS: atom_id res chain seq x y z
N MET A 1 -21.44 6.53 -1.22
CA MET A 1 -21.07 7.52 -0.19
C MET A 1 -19.55 7.63 -0.20
N SER A 2 -18.97 8.82 -0.39
CA SER A 2 -17.52 9.00 -0.60
C SER A 2 -16.79 9.18 0.73
N THR A 3 -15.74 8.38 0.97
CA THR A 3 -14.87 8.52 2.15
C THR A 3 -13.95 9.74 2.01
N TYR A 4 -13.70 10.47 3.09
CA TYR A 4 -12.84 11.67 3.05
C TYR A 4 -11.35 11.30 2.92
N PRO A 5 -10.55 11.99 2.07
CA PRO A 5 -9.12 11.70 1.91
C PRO A 5 -8.35 11.83 3.23
N ARG A 6 -7.30 11.01 3.41
CA ARG A 6 -6.38 11.08 4.57
C ARG A 6 -7.06 11.05 5.94
N THR A 7 -8.06 10.18 6.10
CA THR A 7 -8.82 10.05 7.35
C THR A 7 -8.26 8.95 8.25
N TYR A 8 -7.68 7.90 7.69
CA TYR A 8 -7.27 6.71 8.44
C TYR A 8 -5.76 6.60 8.57
N ASP A 9 -5.30 6.13 9.73
CA ASP A 9 -3.90 5.81 10.01
C ASP A 9 -3.61 4.31 9.78
N PHE A 10 -4.65 3.48 9.73
CA PHE A 10 -4.52 2.03 9.58
C PHE A 10 -5.68 1.45 8.77
N ILE A 11 -5.39 0.50 7.87
CA ILE A 11 -6.39 -0.28 7.14
C ILE A 11 -6.08 -1.77 7.31
N HIS A 12 -7.07 -2.53 7.74
CA HIS A 12 -7.03 -3.99 7.70
C HIS A 12 -8.06 -4.48 6.68
N ALA A 13 -7.63 -5.33 5.74
CA ALA A 13 -8.54 -5.95 4.79
C ALA A 13 -8.24 -7.45 4.64
N ASP A 14 -9.31 -8.23 4.58
CA ASP A 14 -9.27 -9.68 4.45
C ASP A 14 -9.97 -10.09 3.16
N SER A 15 -9.24 -10.80 2.30
CA SER A 15 -9.69 -11.37 1.03
C SER A 15 -10.31 -10.34 0.07
N VAL A 16 -10.01 -9.05 0.25
CA VAL A 16 -10.68 -7.96 -0.49
C VAL A 16 -10.40 -8.03 -1.99
N PHE A 17 -9.19 -8.42 -2.39
CA PHE A 17 -8.84 -8.45 -3.81
C PHE A 17 -9.43 -9.69 -4.48
N SER A 18 -9.39 -10.84 -3.81
CA SER A 18 -10.08 -12.05 -4.28
C SER A 18 -11.60 -11.86 -4.37
N LEU A 19 -12.22 -11.12 -3.44
CA LEU A 19 -13.66 -10.85 -3.43
C LEU A 19 -14.13 -9.95 -4.60
N TYR A 20 -13.25 -9.08 -5.09
CA TYR A 20 -13.54 -8.11 -6.15
C TYR A 20 -12.80 -8.37 -7.46
N GLU A 21 -12.08 -9.49 -7.61
CA GLU A 21 -11.27 -9.82 -8.78
C GLU A 21 -12.05 -9.73 -10.11
N ASN A 22 -13.33 -10.09 -10.09
CA ASN A 22 -14.21 -10.07 -11.27
C ASN A 22 -15.03 -8.77 -11.43
N ARG A 23 -14.86 -7.79 -10.54
CA ARG A 23 -15.68 -6.57 -10.49
C ARG A 23 -14.87 -5.29 -10.58
N CYS A 24 -13.70 -5.24 -9.95
CA CYS A 24 -12.85 -4.06 -9.87
C CYS A 24 -11.40 -4.43 -10.14
N ASN A 25 -10.64 -3.53 -10.77
CA ASN A 25 -9.21 -3.74 -10.90
C ASN A 25 -8.53 -3.54 -9.54
N ILE A 26 -7.45 -4.29 -9.31
CA ILE A 26 -6.62 -4.17 -8.10
C ILE A 26 -6.11 -2.72 -7.92
N GLU A 27 -5.75 -2.06 -9.03
CA GLU A 27 -5.27 -0.69 -9.06
C GLU A 27 -6.31 0.30 -8.52
N ASP A 28 -7.56 0.17 -8.95
CA ASP A 28 -8.65 1.06 -8.50
C ASP A 28 -8.88 0.96 -6.98
N ILE A 29 -8.82 -0.26 -6.45
CA ILE A 29 -8.92 -0.51 -5.00
C ILE A 29 -7.74 0.13 -4.27
N LEU A 30 -6.51 -0.09 -4.75
CA LEU A 30 -5.31 0.46 -4.13
C LEU A 30 -5.26 2.00 -4.18
N LEU A 31 -5.76 2.61 -5.25
CA LEU A 31 -5.88 4.07 -5.37
C LEU A 31 -6.84 4.64 -4.34
N GLU A 32 -8.00 4.00 -4.12
CA GLU A 32 -8.93 4.43 -3.07
C GLU A 32 -8.35 4.23 -1.67
N MET A 33 -7.60 3.14 -1.44
CA MET A 33 -6.87 2.93 -0.19
C MET A 33 -5.81 4.03 0.03
N ASP A 34 -5.04 4.37 -1.00
CA ASP A 34 -4.03 5.44 -0.93
C ASP A 34 -4.65 6.81 -0.65
N ARG A 35 -5.79 7.10 -1.28
CA ARG A 35 -6.51 8.36 -1.10
C ARG A 35 -6.96 8.57 0.35
N ILE A 36 -7.46 7.52 1.01
CA ILE A 36 -8.00 7.62 2.38
C ILE A 36 -6.95 7.45 3.48
N LEU A 37 -5.81 6.82 3.17
CA LEU A 37 -4.72 6.59 4.11
C LEU A 37 -3.84 7.83 4.27
N ARG A 38 -3.54 8.20 5.52
CA ARG A 38 -2.57 9.27 5.82
C ARG A 38 -1.15 8.83 5.45
N PRO A 39 -0.23 9.76 5.13
CA PRO A 39 1.18 9.44 5.08
C PRO A 39 1.64 8.78 6.36
N GLN A 40 2.57 7.82 6.25
CA GLN A 40 3.01 6.95 7.35
C GLN A 40 1.93 5.99 7.90
N GLY A 41 0.72 6.05 7.35
CA GLY A 41 -0.33 5.08 7.64
C GLY A 41 0.07 3.68 7.17
N SER A 42 -0.46 2.67 7.86
CA SER A 42 -0.12 1.27 7.64
C SER A 42 -1.31 0.48 7.11
N VAL A 43 -1.03 -0.57 6.35
CA VAL A 43 -2.02 -1.48 5.79
C VAL A 43 -1.61 -2.90 6.09
N ILE A 44 -2.57 -3.72 6.52
CA ILE A 44 -2.44 -5.17 6.60
C ILE A 44 -3.48 -5.80 5.69
N LEU A 45 -3.01 -6.60 4.73
CA LEU A 45 -3.83 -7.30 3.76
C LEU A 45 -3.61 -8.80 3.94
N ARG A 46 -4.71 -9.54 4.07
CA ARG A 46 -4.71 -11.01 4.08
C ARG A 46 -5.38 -11.48 2.80
N ASP A 47 -4.67 -12.27 1.99
CA ASP A 47 -5.21 -12.81 0.74
C ASP A 47 -4.35 -13.99 0.25
N ASP A 48 -4.75 -14.63 -0.86
CA ASP A 48 -3.95 -15.66 -1.52
C ASP A 48 -2.59 -15.08 -1.99
N VAL A 49 -1.54 -15.89 -1.87
CA VAL A 49 -0.17 -15.50 -2.22
C VAL A 49 -0.05 -14.96 -3.66
N ASP A 50 -0.78 -15.52 -4.62
CA ASP A 50 -0.71 -15.10 -6.01
C ASP A 50 -1.26 -13.68 -6.19
N VAL A 51 -2.30 -13.33 -5.42
CA VAL A 51 -2.91 -11.99 -5.39
C VAL A 51 -1.99 -11.02 -4.67
N LEU A 52 -1.45 -11.40 -3.52
CA LEU A 52 -0.54 -10.54 -2.75
C LEU A 52 0.76 -10.22 -3.50
N LEU A 53 1.27 -11.14 -4.33
CA LEU A 53 2.41 -10.87 -5.21
C LEU A 53 2.09 -9.80 -6.26
N LYS A 54 0.89 -9.80 -6.84
CA LYS A 54 0.44 -8.75 -7.77
C LYS A 54 0.28 -7.42 -7.03
N VAL A 55 -0.40 -7.42 -5.89
CA VAL A 55 -0.58 -6.23 -5.04
C VAL A 55 0.77 -5.63 -4.64
N LYS A 56 1.72 -6.47 -4.19
CA LYS A 56 3.06 -6.03 -3.79
C LYS A 56 3.75 -5.24 -4.91
N ARG A 57 3.71 -5.73 -6.15
CA ARG A 57 4.33 -5.05 -7.30
C ARG A 57 3.76 -3.64 -7.50
N ILE A 58 2.45 -3.47 -7.34
CA ILE A 58 1.79 -2.16 -7.51
C ILE A 58 2.13 -1.23 -6.34
N VAL A 59 2.04 -1.71 -5.09
CA VAL A 59 2.33 -0.85 -3.92
C VAL A 59 3.81 -0.45 -3.84
N ASP A 60 4.73 -1.32 -4.30
CA ASP A 60 6.15 -0.97 -4.44
C ASP A 60 6.31 0.19 -5.45
N ALA A 61 5.59 0.15 -6.59
CA ALA A 61 5.59 1.22 -7.58
C ALA A 61 4.94 2.53 -7.06
N MET A 62 3.97 2.41 -6.15
CA MET A 62 3.39 3.54 -5.40
C MET A 62 4.29 4.06 -4.28
N GLN A 63 5.53 3.57 -4.16
CA GLN A 63 6.50 3.95 -3.13
C GLN A 63 6.05 3.62 -1.70
N TRP A 64 5.20 2.62 -1.51
CA TRP A 64 4.94 2.07 -0.19
C TRP A 64 6.06 1.11 0.21
N ASP A 65 6.33 0.99 1.50
CA ASP A 65 7.23 -0.03 2.03
C ASP A 65 6.44 -1.30 2.37
N ALA A 66 6.60 -2.37 1.60
CA ALA A 66 5.75 -3.55 1.68
C ALA A 66 6.55 -4.85 1.87
N ARG A 67 6.10 -5.69 2.81
CA ARG A 67 6.65 -7.01 3.12
C ARG A 67 5.56 -8.07 3.24
N ILE A 68 5.81 -9.25 2.71
CA ILE A 68 4.93 -10.42 2.87
C ILE A 68 5.44 -11.26 4.03
N ALA A 69 4.53 -11.68 4.89
CA ALA A 69 4.76 -12.58 6.01
C ALA A 69 3.94 -13.87 5.85
N ASP A 70 4.42 -14.94 6.49
CA ASP A 70 3.72 -16.21 6.53
C ASP A 70 2.45 -16.15 7.37
N HIS A 71 1.52 -17.06 7.07
CA HIS A 71 0.31 -17.29 7.84
C HIS A 71 0.63 -17.77 9.27
N GLU A 72 -0.25 -17.48 10.23
CA GLU A 72 -0.09 -17.85 11.65
C GLU A 72 0.03 -19.37 11.86
N LYS A 73 -0.59 -20.14 10.97
CA LYS A 73 -0.56 -21.62 10.96
C LYS A 73 0.67 -22.21 10.23
N GLY A 74 1.60 -21.37 9.77
CA GLY A 74 2.87 -21.78 9.18
C GLY A 74 3.04 -21.48 7.68
N PRO A 75 4.22 -21.81 7.13
CA PRO A 75 4.64 -21.37 5.79
C PRO A 75 3.92 -22.10 4.64
N HIS A 76 3.28 -23.24 4.89
CA HIS A 76 2.62 -24.04 3.85
C HIS A 76 1.20 -23.58 3.51
N GLN A 77 0.69 -22.55 4.19
CA GLN A 77 -0.61 -21.97 3.85
C GLN A 77 -0.49 -21.05 2.63
N ARG A 78 -1.47 -21.14 1.72
CA ARG A 78 -1.55 -20.27 0.54
C ARG A 78 -1.94 -18.85 0.88
N GLU A 79 -2.81 -18.68 1.88
CA GLU A 79 -3.11 -17.37 2.43
C GLU A 79 -1.86 -16.81 3.11
N LYS A 80 -1.52 -15.55 2.81
CA LYS A 80 -0.38 -14.83 3.40
C LYS A 80 -0.84 -13.47 3.90
N ILE A 81 0.07 -12.78 4.57
CA ILE A 81 -0.18 -11.44 5.13
C ILE A 81 0.79 -10.46 4.49
N LEU A 82 0.28 -9.46 3.79
CA LEU A 82 1.07 -8.33 3.30
C LEU A 82 0.95 -7.17 4.30
N ILE A 83 2.08 -6.71 4.80
CA ILE A 83 2.19 -5.54 5.66
C ILE A 83 2.83 -4.44 4.83
N ALA A 84 2.15 -3.31 4.68
CA ALA A 84 2.64 -2.17 3.91
C ALA A 84 2.53 -0.86 4.69
N VAL A 85 3.47 0.05 4.48
CA VAL A 85 3.47 1.39 5.08
C VAL A 85 3.58 2.43 3.97
N LYS A 86 2.63 3.36 3.92
CA LYS A 86 2.65 4.47 2.97
C LYS A 86 3.75 5.45 3.35
N LYS A 87 4.74 5.64 2.48
CA LYS A 87 5.80 6.63 2.74
C LYS A 87 5.24 8.04 2.62
N TYR A 88 5.84 8.95 3.38
CA TYR A 88 5.65 10.38 3.12
C TYR A 88 6.71 10.81 2.12
N TRP A 89 6.32 10.98 0.85
CA TRP A 89 7.19 11.53 -0.17
C TRP A 89 6.74 12.95 -0.55
N THR A 90 7.68 13.89 -0.54
CA THR A 90 7.52 15.24 -1.07
C THR A 90 8.60 15.47 -2.11
N ALA A 91 8.38 16.39 -3.04
CA ALA A 91 9.43 16.83 -3.94
C ALA A 91 10.64 17.32 -3.14
N ALA A 92 11.85 17.01 -3.61
CA ALA A 92 13.06 17.59 -3.05
C ALA A 92 12.98 19.12 -3.13
N ALA A 93 13.52 19.80 -2.11
CA ALA A 93 13.62 21.25 -2.16
C ALA A 93 14.46 21.65 -3.39
N PRO A 94 14.07 22.70 -4.13
CA PRO A 94 14.87 23.18 -5.25
C PRO A 94 16.26 23.62 -4.75
N GLU A 95 17.32 23.15 -5.41
CA GLU A 95 18.70 23.50 -5.07
C GLU A 95 18.93 25.00 -5.28
N GLN A 96 19.23 25.73 -4.20
CA GLN A 96 19.68 27.12 -4.31
C GLN A 96 21.16 27.11 -4.67
N ASN A 97 21.47 27.35 -5.95
CA ASN A 97 22.84 27.55 -6.43
C ASN A 97 23.55 28.59 -5.57
N GLN A 98 24.59 28.16 -4.86
CA GLN A 98 25.44 28.99 -4.02
C GLN A 98 26.36 29.88 -4.87
N GLN A 99 25.77 30.90 -5.51
CA GLN A 99 26.49 32.06 -6.03
C GLN A 99 26.52 33.14 -4.94
N ARG A 100 27.39 32.93 -3.96
CA ARG A 100 28.04 34.04 -3.26
C ARG A 100 29.54 33.84 -3.40
N LYS A 101 30.04 34.21 -4.59
CA LYS A 101 31.39 34.76 -4.71
C LYS A 101 31.45 35.98 -3.79
N LEU A 102 32.39 36.00 -2.86
CA LEU A 102 33.21 37.14 -2.47
C LEU A 102 34.47 36.57 -1.81
#